data_AF-A0A3Q3DG81-F1
#
_entry.id   AF-A0A3Q3DG81-F1
#
_cell.length_a   1.000
_cell.length_b   1.000
_cell.length_c   1.000
_cell.angle_alpha   90.00
_cell.angle_beta   90.00
_cell.angle_gamma   90.00
#
_symmetry.space_group_name_H-M   'P 1'
#
loop_
_entity.id
_entity.type
_entity.pdbx_description
1 polymer ?
#
loop_
_entity_poly.entity_id
_entity_poly.type
_entity_poly.pdbx_seq_one_letter_code
_entity_poly.pdbx_strand_id
1 'polypeptide(L)'
;VARRRMGRASSRAASRLSELPMRVHDSNRMSTAYTTPRSDKPSMGKLSISKPLSQTSDRQKSFFGQRASGASMPRSSSIYGFGGPEKLKDTRPLHDKAFVQQCIRQLHEFLTELGYNVAPKTLQSPSTKEFVKLFEFIYRQLDPTFEMPSSKVEEEVPALLKSLRYPYVLSKSSMYSVGAPHTWPQALGALMWLIDNVKICTSLNQQDLLFSDFCEGSDNIDDSADYNRLFLDYTGTTYTKFMQGEDTYEEDDEKMWRYDEELLVAMEQKHKMMMEEVERLEKENQKDRLQVKRTEQMRLQSDLHKLRDYSAQVEAFQANQEKKYSELDDELNRAAGNLESLKLEQGELQKVLRNQKYKPEDVQRINREKRELQQAIASQSQSLEHAQQSKWSEEIALAKVKEKAELKLSEYHKLARKLKLIPISAENACGHDFELRPFEYGPANVHLNSQTQMLLKKLTNDVEEDRSRLSNSKFSLEQSCEQAMSNIFDKENDLKQLREQIRKVDDRWDAKDKQWAKEVEMVESNRNLLEEKINWGYEEAMQENKALKQQYHLVLLETNEQRRTVCNNLTSMFTTAADHLSATEVALSQHCYSKALEDDEKAVQGLKKMVEDFKLKVQKSFED
;
A
#
# COMPACT_ATOMS: atom_id res chain seq x y z
N VAL A 1 -23.78 72.00 2.42
CA VAL A 1 -23.18 73.35 2.63
C VAL A 1 -21.66 73.20 2.78
N ALA A 2 -20.89 74.20 2.30
CA ALA A 2 -19.49 74.54 2.59
C ALA A 2 -18.40 73.47 2.92
N ARG A 3 -17.29 73.54 2.16
CA ARG A 3 -15.87 73.70 2.61
C ARG A 3 -15.29 72.65 3.60
N ARG A 4 -14.30 71.82 3.22
CA ARG A 4 -12.86 72.07 2.87
C ARG A 4 -11.87 71.93 4.07
N ARG A 5 -10.91 71.02 3.88
CA ARG A 5 -9.44 71.10 4.13
C ARG A 5 -8.79 70.55 5.43
N MET A 6 -7.66 69.86 5.18
CA MET A 6 -6.46 69.59 5.99
C MET A 6 -6.47 68.49 7.08
N GLY A 7 -5.51 67.56 6.93
CA GLY A 7 -5.12 66.53 7.90
C GLY A 7 -4.06 65.58 7.31
N ARG A 8 -2.77 65.77 7.68
CA ARG A 8 -1.65 64.83 7.41
C ARG A 8 -1.55 63.81 8.56
N ALA A 9 -0.89 62.64 8.48
CA ALA A 9 -0.46 61.74 7.39
C ALA A 9 0.33 60.56 8.03
N SER A 10 0.42 59.35 7.42
CA SER A 10 1.62 58.50 7.52
C SER A 10 1.66 57.30 6.54
N SER A 11 2.90 56.83 6.29
CA SER A 11 3.38 55.50 5.87
C SER A 11 2.76 54.70 4.69
N ARG A 12 3.59 54.50 3.65
CA ARG A 12 3.90 53.27 2.88
C ARG A 12 2.74 52.33 2.42
N ALA A 13 2.49 52.12 1.12
CA ALA A 13 3.33 51.50 0.05
C ALA A 13 3.38 49.95 0.11
N ALA A 14 3.27 49.19 -1.00
CA ALA A 14 2.94 49.52 -2.40
C ALA A 14 2.45 48.26 -3.15
N SER A 15 1.96 48.40 -4.40
CA SER A 15 1.61 47.26 -5.29
C SER A 15 1.46 47.67 -6.76
N ARG A 16 1.73 46.71 -7.65
CA ARG A 16 1.52 46.71 -9.13
C ARG A 16 2.37 47.66 -9.98
N LEU A 17 2.74 47.17 -11.17
CA LEU A 17 2.61 47.89 -12.45
C LEU A 17 2.59 46.87 -13.62
N SER A 18 2.14 47.29 -14.80
CA SER A 18 2.06 46.46 -16.01
C SER A 18 2.22 47.30 -17.30
N GLU A 19 2.98 46.76 -18.24
CA GLU A 19 2.96 46.96 -19.71
C GLU A 19 3.08 48.33 -20.42
N LEU A 20 3.97 48.32 -21.45
CA LEU A 20 3.89 49.00 -22.77
C LEU A 20 4.12 50.54 -22.83
N PRO A 21 4.41 51.17 -24.00
CA PRO A 21 4.25 50.67 -25.40
C PRO A 21 5.33 51.04 -26.49
N MET A 22 5.12 50.50 -27.71
CA MET A 22 5.34 51.09 -29.08
C MET A 22 6.66 51.01 -29.91
N ARG A 23 6.49 50.45 -31.13
CA ARG A 23 6.89 50.90 -32.52
C ARG A 23 8.29 50.67 -33.17
N VAL A 24 8.25 49.90 -34.29
CA VAL A 24 8.83 50.02 -35.68
C VAL A 24 10.11 50.86 -35.98
N HIS A 25 10.90 50.64 -37.06
CA HIS A 25 10.61 50.05 -38.39
C HIS A 25 11.90 49.52 -39.11
N ASP A 26 11.77 48.54 -40.02
CA ASP A 26 12.53 48.32 -41.28
C ASP A 26 14.08 48.12 -41.29
N SER A 27 14.72 47.53 -42.32
CA SER A 27 14.25 46.88 -43.58
C SER A 27 15.30 45.88 -44.11
N ASN A 28 14.91 44.76 -44.74
CA ASN A 28 15.10 44.48 -46.19
C ASN A 28 14.50 43.11 -46.64
N ARG A 29 14.39 42.92 -47.97
CA ARG A 29 13.76 41.82 -48.75
C ARG A 29 14.24 40.39 -48.41
N MET A 30 13.43 39.32 -48.45
CA MET A 30 12.58 38.76 -49.53
C MET A 30 13.38 38.19 -50.75
N SER A 31 13.03 37.04 -51.37
CA SER A 31 11.97 36.04 -51.12
C SER A 31 12.11 34.75 -51.97
N THR A 32 11.76 33.58 -51.42
CA THR A 32 11.14 32.39 -52.09
C THR A 32 11.96 31.65 -53.21
N ALA A 33 11.66 30.42 -53.69
CA ALA A 33 10.48 29.57 -53.52
C ALA A 33 10.69 28.04 -53.80
N TYR A 34 9.82 27.22 -53.20
CA TYR A 34 9.20 25.94 -53.66
C TYR A 34 9.96 24.67 -54.14
N THR A 35 9.73 23.61 -53.34
CA THR A 35 9.20 22.26 -53.66
C THR A 35 10.04 21.13 -54.30
N THR A 36 9.83 19.96 -53.69
CA THR A 36 10.24 18.56 -53.95
C THR A 36 9.41 17.92 -55.10
N PRO A 37 9.51 16.59 -55.46
CA PRO A 37 10.26 15.47 -54.85
C PRO A 37 10.93 14.43 -55.79
N ARG A 38 11.54 13.38 -55.20
CA ARG A 38 11.35 11.91 -55.44
C ARG A 38 12.64 11.05 -55.53
N SER A 39 12.45 9.74 -55.34
CA SER A 39 13.40 8.62 -55.17
C SER A 39 14.20 8.26 -56.45
N ASP A 40 15.34 7.55 -56.43
CA ASP A 40 15.53 6.15 -55.99
C ASP A 40 17.03 5.70 -55.89
N LYS A 41 17.26 4.42 -55.51
CA LYS A 41 18.54 3.68 -55.46
C LYS A 41 18.34 2.27 -56.05
N PRO A 42 19.38 1.48 -56.42
CA PRO A 42 20.77 1.81 -56.79
C PRO A 42 21.23 1.02 -58.07
N SER A 43 22.55 0.87 -58.25
CA SER A 43 23.25 -0.21 -59.00
C SER A 43 23.46 -0.06 -60.52
N MET A 44 24.74 0.12 -60.87
CA MET A 44 25.44 -0.17 -62.14
C MET A 44 26.89 -0.53 -61.72
N GLY A 45 27.72 -1.22 -62.51
CA GLY A 45 27.61 -1.80 -63.84
C GLY A 45 29.00 -2.35 -64.21
N LYS A 46 29.09 -3.52 -64.86
CA LYS A 46 30.34 -4.31 -64.97
C LYS A 46 31.04 -4.12 -66.33
N LEU A 47 32.36 -4.37 -66.38
CA LEU A 47 33.23 -4.49 -67.58
C LEU A 47 33.60 -3.14 -68.25
N SER A 48 34.66 -3.03 -69.08
CA SER A 48 35.50 -4.05 -69.73
C SER A 48 37.01 -3.68 -69.80
N ILE A 49 37.84 -4.61 -70.30
CA ILE A 49 39.31 -4.50 -70.44
C ILE A 49 39.70 -4.25 -71.91
N SER A 50 40.77 -3.50 -72.15
CA SER A 50 41.61 -3.61 -73.35
C SER A 50 43.09 -3.80 -72.96
N LYS A 51 43.87 -4.48 -73.82
CA LYS A 51 45.20 -5.05 -73.51
C LYS A 51 46.36 -4.37 -74.27
N PRO A 52 47.61 -4.48 -73.80
CA PRO A 52 48.80 -4.19 -74.59
C PRO A 52 49.08 -5.26 -75.67
N LEU A 53 49.90 -4.90 -76.66
CA LEU A 53 50.56 -5.81 -77.62
C LEU A 53 51.73 -6.53 -76.89
N SER A 54 51.95 -7.85 -77.05
CA SER A 54 52.48 -8.57 -78.23
C SER A 54 53.96 -8.22 -78.52
N GLN A 55 54.89 -9.14 -78.80
CA GLN A 55 54.86 -10.60 -79.11
C GLN A 55 56.29 -11.19 -78.82
N THR A 56 56.69 -12.47 -78.92
CA THR A 56 56.31 -13.62 -79.78
C THR A 56 56.50 -15.00 -79.09
N SER A 57 55.82 -16.05 -79.60
CA SER A 57 56.23 -17.48 -79.79
C SER A 57 57.20 -18.19 -78.80
N ASP A 58 57.00 -19.44 -78.34
CA ASP A 58 55.97 -20.51 -78.47
C ASP A 58 56.30 -21.56 -77.32
N ARG A 59 56.14 -22.89 -77.27
CA ARG A 59 55.60 -23.96 -78.14
C ARG A 59 55.03 -25.14 -77.33
N GLN A 60 53.78 -25.51 -77.66
CA GLN A 60 53.08 -26.80 -77.55
C GLN A 60 53.53 -27.93 -76.56
N LYS A 61 52.54 -28.41 -75.78
CA LYS A 61 52.19 -29.82 -75.45
C LYS A 61 53.07 -30.61 -74.42
N SER A 62 52.57 -31.62 -73.67
CA SER A 62 51.21 -32.00 -73.19
C SER A 62 51.21 -33.31 -72.33
N PHE A 63 50.11 -33.63 -71.63
CA PHE A 63 49.69 -34.92 -70.98
C PHE A 63 50.21 -35.32 -69.56
N PHE A 64 49.24 -35.62 -68.67
CA PHE A 64 49.17 -36.65 -67.57
C PHE A 64 50.34 -36.80 -66.56
N GLY A 65 50.16 -37.15 -65.27
CA GLY A 65 49.02 -37.75 -64.57
C GLY A 65 49.46 -38.70 -63.43
N GLN A 66 49.57 -38.19 -62.20
CA GLN A 66 49.48 -38.86 -60.87
C GLN A 66 50.35 -40.08 -60.46
N ARG A 67 50.88 -40.00 -59.21
CA ARG A 67 51.37 -41.08 -58.30
C ARG A 67 52.69 -41.75 -58.74
N ALA A 68 53.57 -42.23 -57.85
CA ALA A 68 53.43 -42.59 -56.43
C ALA A 68 54.64 -42.22 -55.54
N SER A 69 54.66 -42.71 -54.31
CA SER A 69 55.65 -42.47 -53.25
C SER A 69 56.97 -43.24 -53.41
N GLY A 70 58.09 -42.63 -52.99
CA GLY A 70 59.36 -43.32 -52.75
C GLY A 70 60.46 -42.35 -52.28
N ALA A 71 61.06 -42.59 -51.12
CA ALA A 71 62.10 -41.72 -50.57
C ALA A 71 63.51 -42.24 -50.92
N SER A 72 64.31 -41.44 -51.62
CA SER A 72 65.77 -41.48 -51.53
C SER A 72 66.39 -40.19 -52.10
N MET A 73 67.53 -39.77 -51.56
CA MET A 73 68.29 -38.60 -52.01
C MET A 73 69.23 -38.95 -53.18
N PRO A 74 69.11 -38.32 -54.36
CA PRO A 74 70.15 -38.38 -55.37
C PRO A 74 71.33 -37.49 -54.95
N ARG A 75 72.53 -38.05 -54.82
CA ARG A 75 73.75 -37.27 -54.60
C ARG A 75 74.14 -36.54 -55.90
N SER A 76 74.50 -35.26 -55.79
CA SER A 76 75.00 -34.47 -56.91
C SER A 76 76.52 -34.57 -57.03
N SER A 77 77.02 -35.17 -58.12
CA SER A 77 78.39 -34.97 -58.64
C SER A 77 78.64 -35.73 -59.96
N SER A 78 78.32 -35.11 -61.11
CA SER A 78 78.84 -35.57 -62.42
C SER A 78 78.81 -34.47 -63.49
N ILE A 79 79.55 -33.38 -63.25
CA ILE A 79 79.97 -32.50 -64.35
C ILE A 79 81.14 -33.21 -65.04
N TYR A 80 80.91 -33.80 -66.22
CA TYR A 80 81.86 -33.95 -67.34
C TYR A 80 81.17 -34.66 -68.52
N GLY A 81 80.47 -33.88 -69.35
CA GLY A 81 79.87 -34.39 -70.59
C GLY A 81 80.91 -34.54 -71.69
N PHE A 82 81.40 -35.75 -71.94
CA PHE A 82 82.30 -36.03 -73.07
C PHE A 82 81.50 -36.48 -74.29
N GLY A 83 81.30 -35.57 -75.24
CA GLY A 83 80.84 -35.92 -76.58
C GLY A 83 81.90 -36.76 -77.32
N GLY A 84 81.47 -37.62 -78.24
CA GLY A 84 82.40 -38.31 -79.15
C GLY A 84 83.22 -37.30 -79.98
N PRO A 85 84.38 -37.70 -80.53
CA PRO A 85 85.28 -36.78 -81.22
C PRO A 85 84.73 -36.35 -82.58
N GLU A 86 83.84 -35.36 -82.59
CA GLU A 86 83.74 -34.43 -83.70
C GLU A 86 85.14 -33.87 -83.96
N LYS A 87 85.61 -33.99 -85.20
CA LYS A 87 86.92 -33.49 -85.58
C LYS A 87 86.87 -31.97 -85.51
N LEU A 88 87.47 -31.40 -84.45
CA LEU A 88 87.62 -29.95 -84.25
C LEU A 88 88.04 -29.31 -85.57
N LYS A 89 87.10 -28.62 -86.22
CA LYS A 89 87.33 -28.02 -87.52
C LYS A 89 88.19 -26.79 -87.30
N ASP A 90 89.34 -26.75 -87.97
CA ASP A 90 90.22 -25.59 -87.89
C ASP A 90 89.47 -24.33 -88.31
N THR A 91 89.36 -23.39 -87.36
CA THR A 91 88.65 -22.12 -87.53
C THR A 91 89.49 -21.08 -88.26
N ARG A 92 90.80 -21.32 -88.40
CA ARG A 92 91.73 -20.42 -89.08
C ARG A 92 91.55 -20.55 -90.60
N PRO A 93 91.55 -19.44 -91.36
CA PRO A 93 91.30 -19.47 -92.80
C PRO A 93 92.54 -19.94 -93.59
N LEU A 94 93.03 -21.16 -93.32
CA LEU A 94 94.22 -21.75 -93.94
C LEU A 94 94.06 -22.03 -95.46
N HIS A 95 92.86 -21.87 -96.00
CA HIS A 95 92.61 -21.91 -97.45
C HIS A 95 92.64 -20.52 -98.11
N ASP A 96 92.65 -19.44 -97.33
CA ASP A 96 92.85 -18.10 -97.86
C ASP A 96 94.34 -17.80 -98.07
N LYS A 97 94.67 -17.33 -99.28
CA LYS A 97 96.02 -16.95 -99.64
C LYS A 97 96.47 -15.68 -98.91
N ALA A 98 95.58 -14.75 -98.59
CA ALA A 98 95.98 -13.52 -97.89
C ALA A 98 96.40 -13.83 -96.44
N PHE A 99 95.61 -14.63 -95.71
CA PHE A 99 95.96 -15.14 -94.38
C PHE A 99 97.27 -15.95 -94.38
N VAL A 100 97.44 -16.90 -95.31
CA VAL A 100 98.69 -17.69 -95.40
C VAL A 100 99.90 -16.78 -95.65
N GLN A 101 99.79 -15.77 -96.51
CA GLN A 101 100.88 -14.79 -96.71
C GLN A 101 101.11 -13.90 -95.49
N GLN A 102 100.09 -13.62 -94.66
CA GLN A 102 100.27 -12.93 -93.39
C GLN A 102 101.04 -13.80 -92.38
N CYS A 103 100.68 -15.06 -92.22
CA CYS A 103 101.41 -16.00 -91.37
C CYS A 103 102.88 -16.18 -91.84
N ILE A 104 103.15 -16.22 -93.15
CA ILE A 104 104.53 -16.25 -93.66
C ILE A 104 105.33 -15.00 -93.26
N ARG A 105 104.70 -13.81 -93.27
CA ARG A 105 105.36 -12.57 -92.80
C ARG A 105 105.63 -12.61 -91.29
N GLN A 106 104.64 -12.97 -90.48
CA GLN A 106 104.79 -13.06 -89.02
C GLN A 106 105.81 -14.12 -88.58
N LEU A 107 105.87 -15.25 -89.30
CA LEU A 107 106.92 -16.26 -89.11
C LEU A 107 108.31 -15.69 -89.44
N HIS A 108 108.46 -15.00 -90.58
CA HIS A 108 109.73 -14.37 -90.96
C HIS A 108 110.18 -13.31 -89.95
N GLU A 109 109.26 -12.46 -89.50
CA GLU A 109 109.45 -11.40 -88.52
C GLU A 109 109.98 -11.97 -87.20
N PHE A 110 109.25 -12.91 -86.58
CA PHE A 110 109.64 -13.59 -85.35
C PHE A 110 110.99 -14.32 -85.44
N LEU A 111 111.26 -15.00 -86.56
CA LEU A 111 112.55 -15.65 -86.80
C LEU A 111 113.69 -14.62 -86.88
N THR A 112 113.45 -13.47 -87.53
CA THR A 112 114.45 -12.40 -87.67
C THR A 112 114.72 -11.70 -86.33
N GLU A 113 113.67 -11.44 -85.53
CA GLU A 113 113.78 -10.88 -84.17
C GLU A 113 114.67 -11.73 -83.26
N LEU A 114 114.56 -13.06 -83.37
CA LEU A 114 115.38 -14.02 -82.61
C LEU A 114 116.68 -14.43 -83.34
N GLY A 115 117.10 -13.72 -84.39
CA GLY A 115 118.39 -13.90 -85.06
C GLY A 115 118.49 -15.07 -86.05
N TYR A 116 117.39 -15.78 -86.35
CA TYR A 116 117.36 -16.88 -87.32
C TYR A 116 117.21 -16.37 -88.76
N ASN A 117 118.33 -16.32 -89.49
CA ASN A 117 118.37 -15.85 -90.87
C ASN A 117 117.77 -16.87 -91.86
N VAL A 118 116.63 -16.52 -92.48
CA VAL A 118 115.96 -17.30 -93.53
C VAL A 118 115.46 -16.40 -94.65
N ALA A 119 115.57 -16.85 -95.91
CA ALA A 119 115.08 -16.06 -97.05
C ALA A 119 113.54 -16.10 -97.12
N PRO A 120 112.84 -14.96 -97.35
CA PRO A 120 111.37 -14.91 -97.50
C PRO A 120 110.79 -15.86 -98.55
N LYS A 121 111.59 -16.22 -99.58
CA LYS A 121 111.20 -17.16 -100.63
C LYS A 121 111.17 -18.62 -100.15
N THR A 122 112.02 -19.00 -99.20
CA THR A 122 112.04 -20.36 -98.62
C THR A 122 110.76 -20.65 -97.86
N LEU A 123 110.23 -19.66 -97.12
CA LEU A 123 108.99 -19.78 -96.35
C LEU A 123 107.70 -19.88 -97.21
N GLN A 124 107.80 -19.78 -98.54
CA GLN A 124 106.67 -19.98 -99.44
C GLN A 124 106.38 -21.47 -99.69
N SER A 125 107.41 -22.32 -99.65
CA SER A 125 107.31 -23.78 -99.87
C SER A 125 108.55 -24.49 -99.32
N PRO A 126 108.74 -24.53 -97.99
CA PRO A 126 109.95 -25.09 -97.37
C PRO A 126 110.02 -26.61 -97.53
N SER A 127 111.23 -27.15 -97.67
CA SER A 127 111.46 -28.59 -97.60
C SER A 127 111.21 -29.13 -96.19
N THR A 128 110.99 -30.43 -96.05
CA THR A 128 110.85 -31.08 -94.72
C THR A 128 112.06 -30.83 -93.83
N LYS A 129 113.28 -30.72 -94.38
CA LYS A 129 114.49 -30.39 -93.61
C LYS A 129 114.48 -28.96 -93.07
N GLU A 130 113.96 -28.01 -93.85
CA GLU A 130 113.83 -26.61 -93.41
C GLU A 130 112.70 -26.47 -92.39
N PHE A 131 111.55 -27.10 -92.63
CA PHE A 131 110.43 -27.12 -91.68
C PHE A 131 110.83 -27.67 -90.30
N VAL A 132 111.56 -28.80 -90.27
CA VAL A 132 112.02 -29.41 -89.01
C VAL A 132 112.97 -28.47 -88.26
N LYS A 133 113.90 -27.79 -88.96
CA LYS A 133 114.77 -26.76 -88.34
C LYS A 133 113.99 -25.57 -87.80
N LEU A 134 112.96 -25.10 -88.52
CA LEU A 134 112.08 -24.02 -88.06
C LEU A 134 111.31 -24.43 -86.80
N PHE A 135 110.75 -25.65 -86.79
CA PHE A 135 110.06 -26.19 -85.63
C PHE A 135 111.01 -26.32 -84.42
N GLU A 136 112.19 -26.90 -84.63
CA GLU A 136 113.23 -27.06 -83.60
C GLU A 136 113.68 -25.71 -83.02
N PHE A 137 113.92 -24.70 -83.87
CA PHE A 137 114.31 -23.36 -83.43
C PHE A 137 113.24 -22.66 -82.59
N ILE A 138 111.96 -22.78 -82.99
CA ILE A 138 110.84 -22.20 -82.25
C ILE A 138 110.59 -22.97 -80.93
N TYR A 139 110.69 -24.31 -80.96
CA TYR A 139 110.52 -25.15 -79.77
C TYR A 139 111.61 -24.87 -78.71
N ARG A 140 112.86 -24.59 -79.13
CA ARG A 140 113.94 -24.18 -78.21
C ARG A 140 113.67 -22.89 -77.42
N GLN A 141 112.68 -22.09 -77.82
CA GLN A 141 112.25 -20.91 -77.04
C GLN A 141 111.29 -21.28 -75.88
N LEU A 142 110.76 -22.51 -75.87
CA LEU A 142 110.03 -23.09 -74.72
C LEU A 142 110.95 -23.94 -73.84
N ASP A 143 111.84 -24.72 -74.47
CA ASP A 143 112.79 -25.61 -73.80
C ASP A 143 114.20 -25.40 -74.38
N PRO A 144 115.06 -24.60 -73.73
CA PRO A 144 116.43 -24.37 -74.18
C PRO A 144 117.31 -25.62 -74.24
N THR A 145 116.92 -26.74 -73.60
CA THR A 145 117.66 -28.01 -73.60
C THR A 145 117.25 -28.96 -74.72
N PHE A 146 116.18 -28.63 -75.46
CA PHE A 146 115.63 -29.49 -76.50
C PHE A 146 116.57 -29.65 -77.71
N GLU A 147 116.71 -30.89 -78.19
CA GLU A 147 117.29 -31.21 -79.50
C GLU A 147 116.34 -32.09 -80.31
N MET A 148 116.21 -31.82 -81.61
CA MET A 148 115.34 -32.62 -82.49
C MET A 148 115.98 -33.99 -82.78
N PRO A 149 115.27 -35.11 -82.55
CA PRO A 149 115.80 -36.45 -82.87
C PRO A 149 116.20 -36.58 -84.35
N SER A 150 117.39 -37.11 -84.60
CA SER A 150 117.98 -37.22 -85.95
C SER A 150 117.33 -38.29 -86.85
N SER A 151 116.34 -39.03 -86.34
CA SER A 151 115.56 -40.03 -87.06
C SER A 151 114.08 -39.89 -86.72
N LYS A 152 113.18 -40.34 -87.63
CA LYS A 152 111.71 -40.36 -87.42
C LYS A 152 111.07 -38.99 -87.13
N VAL A 153 111.67 -37.88 -87.60
CA VAL A 153 111.13 -36.51 -87.44
C VAL A 153 109.68 -36.36 -87.91
N GLU A 154 109.22 -37.21 -88.83
CA GLU A 154 107.83 -37.29 -89.29
C GLU A 154 106.83 -37.91 -88.29
N GLU A 155 107.32 -38.62 -87.27
CA GLU A 155 106.57 -39.14 -86.13
C GLU A 155 106.70 -38.21 -84.92
N GLU A 156 107.92 -37.70 -84.67
CA GLU A 156 108.24 -36.85 -83.51
C GLU A 156 107.54 -35.49 -83.54
N VAL A 157 107.55 -34.75 -84.67
CA VAL A 157 106.91 -33.42 -84.71
C VAL A 157 105.39 -33.47 -84.45
N PRO A 158 104.62 -34.42 -85.03
CA PRO A 158 103.23 -34.66 -84.61
C PRO A 158 103.08 -35.09 -83.15
N ALA A 159 104.04 -35.84 -82.58
CA ALA A 159 104.00 -36.26 -81.18
C ALA A 159 104.23 -35.07 -80.21
N LEU A 160 105.19 -34.19 -80.52
CA LEU A 160 105.49 -32.96 -79.76
C LEU A 160 104.34 -31.95 -79.83
N LEU A 161 103.73 -31.76 -81.00
CA LEU A 161 102.50 -30.96 -81.11
C LEU A 161 101.37 -31.55 -80.24
N LYS A 162 101.24 -32.88 -80.20
CA LYS A 162 100.23 -33.57 -79.38
C LYS A 162 100.51 -33.48 -77.88
N SER A 163 101.77 -33.54 -77.43
CA SER A 163 102.11 -33.37 -76.00
C SER A 163 101.83 -31.95 -75.52
N LEU A 164 102.17 -30.94 -76.33
CA LEU A 164 101.80 -29.54 -76.14
C LEU A 164 100.29 -29.24 -76.28
N ARG A 165 99.46 -30.27 -76.53
CA ARG A 165 97.98 -30.16 -76.68
C ARG A 165 97.51 -29.36 -77.89
N TYR A 166 98.28 -29.29 -78.97
CA TYR A 166 97.86 -28.68 -80.23
C TYR A 166 96.54 -29.32 -80.73
N PRO A 167 95.47 -28.54 -80.97
CA PRO A 167 94.12 -29.09 -81.20
C PRO A 167 93.90 -29.73 -82.58
N TYR A 168 94.86 -29.60 -83.51
CA TYR A 168 94.70 -30.04 -84.90
C TYR A 168 95.73 -31.10 -85.30
N VAL A 169 95.29 -32.20 -85.91
CA VAL A 169 96.18 -33.33 -86.21
C VAL A 169 96.98 -33.10 -87.49
N LEU A 170 98.28 -32.83 -87.35
CA LEU A 170 99.24 -32.91 -88.46
C LEU A 170 99.62 -34.38 -88.69
N SER A 171 99.41 -34.90 -89.91
CA SER A 171 99.60 -36.33 -90.19
C SER A 171 101.06 -36.69 -90.52
N LYS A 172 101.47 -37.94 -90.26
CA LYS A 172 102.79 -38.45 -90.71
C LYS A 172 102.99 -38.27 -92.23
N SER A 173 101.94 -38.47 -93.01
CA SER A 173 101.91 -38.19 -94.46
C SER A 173 102.10 -36.71 -94.82
N SER A 174 101.64 -35.79 -93.96
CA SER A 174 101.86 -34.34 -94.13
C SER A 174 103.34 -33.98 -93.97
N MET A 175 104.05 -34.64 -93.05
CA MET A 175 105.47 -34.36 -92.79
C MET A 175 106.39 -34.69 -93.97
N TYR A 176 106.14 -35.79 -94.69
CA TYR A 176 106.90 -36.15 -95.91
C TYR A 176 106.70 -35.17 -97.08
N SER A 177 105.66 -34.32 -97.05
CA SER A 177 105.28 -33.42 -98.14
C SER A 177 104.93 -32.01 -97.64
N VAL A 178 105.62 -31.55 -96.59
CA VAL A 178 105.18 -30.41 -95.79
C VAL A 178 105.09 -29.08 -96.57
N GLY A 179 105.99 -28.86 -97.53
CA GLY A 179 105.97 -27.67 -98.41
C GLY A 179 104.96 -27.73 -99.56
N ALA A 180 104.15 -28.79 -99.69
CA ALA A 180 103.17 -28.91 -100.77
C ALA A 180 102.02 -27.89 -100.61
N PRO A 181 101.43 -27.35 -101.70
CA PRO A 181 100.47 -26.24 -101.63
C PRO A 181 99.21 -26.46 -100.76
N HIS A 182 98.81 -27.71 -100.53
CA HIS A 182 97.67 -28.07 -99.67
C HIS A 182 98.08 -28.48 -98.24
N THR A 183 99.37 -28.74 -98.02
CA THR A 183 99.93 -29.19 -96.73
C THR A 183 100.58 -28.03 -95.97
N TRP A 184 101.28 -27.14 -96.68
CA TRP A 184 102.04 -26.05 -96.08
C TRP A 184 101.19 -25.12 -95.20
N PRO A 185 99.95 -24.73 -95.57
CA PRO A 185 99.11 -23.93 -94.69
C PRO A 185 98.80 -24.58 -93.32
N GLN A 186 98.65 -25.90 -93.27
CA GLN A 186 98.38 -26.65 -92.02
C GLN A 186 99.62 -26.71 -91.13
N ALA A 187 100.80 -26.92 -91.73
CA ALA A 187 102.07 -26.97 -91.03
C ALA A 187 102.53 -25.57 -90.56
N LEU A 188 102.35 -24.55 -91.39
CA LEU A 188 102.52 -23.14 -91.02
C LEU A 188 101.58 -22.75 -89.88
N GLY A 189 100.32 -23.20 -89.93
CA GLY A 189 99.37 -23.03 -88.81
C GLY A 189 99.86 -23.67 -87.50
N ALA A 190 100.61 -24.78 -87.56
CA ALA A 190 101.22 -25.37 -86.37
C ALA A 190 102.41 -24.54 -85.86
N LEU A 191 103.26 -24.01 -86.75
CA LEU A 191 104.35 -23.11 -86.36
C LEU A 191 103.85 -21.80 -85.75
N MET A 192 102.83 -21.16 -86.34
CA MET A 192 102.26 -19.92 -85.80
C MET A 192 101.68 -20.13 -84.40
N TRP A 193 100.93 -21.22 -84.19
CA TRP A 193 100.43 -21.57 -82.87
C TRP A 193 101.56 -21.86 -81.87
N LEU A 194 102.66 -22.48 -82.30
CA LEU A 194 103.84 -22.69 -81.45
C LEU A 194 104.50 -21.35 -81.06
N ILE A 195 104.60 -20.40 -82.00
CA ILE A 195 105.07 -19.03 -81.74
C ILE A 195 104.16 -18.30 -80.74
N ASP A 196 102.84 -18.47 -80.83
CA ASP A 196 101.89 -17.88 -79.88
C ASP A 196 102.10 -18.46 -78.47
N ASN A 197 102.39 -19.76 -78.34
CA ASN A 197 102.77 -20.37 -77.04
C ASN A 197 104.09 -19.79 -76.50
N VAL A 198 105.11 -19.60 -77.33
CA VAL A 198 106.37 -18.95 -76.92
C VAL A 198 106.08 -17.56 -76.36
N LYS A 199 105.31 -16.74 -77.07
CA LYS A 199 104.95 -15.38 -76.64
C LYS A 199 104.21 -15.39 -75.29
N ILE A 200 103.26 -16.31 -75.10
CA ILE A 200 102.55 -16.49 -73.83
C ILE A 200 103.52 -16.86 -72.70
N CYS A 201 104.41 -17.85 -72.90
CA CYS A 201 105.39 -18.24 -71.89
C CYS A 201 106.38 -17.12 -71.57
N THR A 202 106.87 -16.37 -72.57
CA THR A 202 107.74 -15.20 -72.32
C THR A 202 107.02 -14.12 -71.52
N SER A 203 105.75 -13.79 -71.83
CA SER A 203 104.98 -12.81 -71.07
C SER A 203 104.68 -13.27 -69.63
N LEU A 204 104.37 -14.56 -69.42
CA LEU A 204 104.14 -15.13 -68.09
C LEU A 204 105.41 -15.17 -67.22
N ASN A 205 106.59 -15.34 -67.83
CA ASN A 205 107.88 -15.28 -67.12
C ASN A 205 108.39 -13.85 -66.90
N GLN A 206 107.87 -12.85 -67.63
CA GLN A 206 108.22 -11.44 -67.48
C GLN A 206 107.29 -10.69 -66.50
N GLN A 207 106.05 -11.14 -66.35
CA GLN A 207 105.26 -10.76 -65.19
C GLN A 207 105.75 -11.58 -64.01
N ASP A 208 106.58 -10.95 -63.17
CA ASP A 208 106.86 -11.42 -61.82
C ASP A 208 105.50 -11.60 -61.12
N LEU A 209 105.03 -12.85 -61.03
CA LEU A 209 103.62 -13.13 -60.82
C LEU A 209 103.23 -12.65 -59.43
N LEU A 210 102.31 -11.67 -59.39
CA LEU A 210 101.82 -10.98 -58.18
C LEU A 210 100.94 -11.89 -57.30
N PHE A 211 101.50 -13.03 -56.88
CA PHE A 211 100.95 -13.92 -55.86
C PHE A 211 100.89 -13.26 -54.46
N SER A 212 101.41 -12.04 -54.31
CA SER A 212 101.16 -11.17 -53.16
C SER A 212 99.67 -10.82 -53.01
N ASP A 213 98.95 -10.59 -54.11
CA ASP A 213 97.58 -10.05 -54.08
C ASP A 213 96.52 -11.12 -53.75
N PHE A 214 96.86 -12.41 -53.81
CA PHE A 214 95.92 -13.49 -53.49
C PHE A 214 95.61 -13.62 -51.98
N CYS A 215 96.26 -12.83 -51.12
CA CYS A 215 95.95 -12.72 -49.70
C CYS A 215 95.08 -11.49 -49.33
N GLU A 216 94.73 -10.60 -50.28
CA GLU A 216 93.94 -9.38 -50.01
C GLU A 216 92.43 -9.65 -49.73
N GLY A 217 92.09 -10.88 -49.34
CA GLY A 217 90.73 -11.40 -49.17
C GLY A 217 90.26 -11.59 -47.72
N SER A 218 91.04 -11.18 -46.72
CA SER A 218 90.65 -11.28 -45.30
C SER A 218 91.13 -10.10 -44.47
N ASP A 219 90.26 -9.57 -43.60
CA ASP A 219 90.60 -8.63 -42.51
C ASP A 219 91.49 -9.25 -41.40
N ASN A 220 92.15 -10.38 -41.68
CA ASN A 220 93.18 -10.91 -40.82
C ASN A 220 94.46 -10.09 -41.02
N ILE A 221 94.96 -9.60 -39.89
CA ILE A 221 96.36 -9.23 -39.69
C ILE A 221 97.17 -10.52 -39.86
N ASP A 222 97.52 -10.86 -41.10
CA ASP A 222 98.28 -12.07 -41.42
C ASP A 222 99.74 -11.71 -41.72
N ASP A 223 100.41 -11.19 -40.70
CA ASP A 223 101.88 -11.08 -40.67
C ASP A 223 102.56 -12.46 -40.88
N SER A 224 101.78 -13.57 -40.80
CA SER A 224 102.19 -14.89 -41.25
C SER A 224 102.52 -14.96 -42.75
N ALA A 225 101.94 -14.14 -43.62
CA ALA A 225 102.27 -14.16 -45.05
C ALA A 225 103.73 -13.74 -45.31
N ASP A 226 104.17 -12.64 -44.72
CA ASP A 226 105.57 -12.17 -44.79
C ASP A 226 106.50 -13.07 -43.96
N TYR A 227 106.07 -13.57 -42.80
CA TYR A 227 106.83 -14.55 -42.02
C TYR A 227 107.07 -15.85 -42.80
N ASN A 228 106.05 -16.39 -43.48
CA ASN A 228 106.18 -17.59 -44.31
C ASN A 228 107.10 -17.33 -45.51
N ARG A 229 107.06 -16.13 -46.12
CA ARG A 229 108.00 -15.73 -47.17
C ARG A 229 109.43 -15.71 -46.65
N LEU A 230 109.68 -15.07 -45.50
CA LEU A 230 111.00 -15.02 -44.86
C LEU A 230 111.51 -16.41 -44.47
N PHE A 231 110.64 -17.24 -43.89
CA PHE A 231 110.94 -18.62 -43.53
C PHE A 231 111.27 -19.49 -44.74
N LEU A 232 110.59 -19.29 -45.88
CA LEU A 232 110.89 -19.98 -47.14
C LEU A 232 112.22 -19.49 -47.75
N ASP A 233 112.54 -18.20 -47.65
CA ASP A 233 113.83 -17.63 -48.12
C ASP A 233 115.01 -18.11 -47.26
N TYR A 234 114.85 -18.09 -45.93
CA TYR A 234 115.76 -18.71 -44.96
C TYR A 234 115.95 -20.21 -45.26
N THR A 235 114.86 -20.96 -45.42
CA THR A 235 114.92 -22.40 -45.71
C THR A 235 115.58 -22.68 -47.06
N GLY A 236 115.27 -21.90 -48.10
CA GLY A 236 115.88 -22.03 -49.42
C GLY A 236 117.37 -21.73 -49.42
N THR A 237 117.78 -20.67 -48.71
CA THR A 237 119.19 -20.26 -48.56
C THR A 237 119.99 -21.27 -47.76
N THR A 238 119.52 -21.64 -46.56
CA THR A 238 120.20 -22.62 -45.69
C THR A 238 120.25 -24.01 -46.32
N TYR A 239 119.19 -24.47 -46.99
CA TYR A 239 119.20 -25.74 -47.73
C TYR A 239 120.14 -25.72 -48.95
N THR A 240 120.31 -24.56 -49.59
CA THR A 240 121.28 -24.36 -50.68
C THR A 240 122.73 -24.37 -50.18
N LYS A 241 122.99 -23.80 -48.99
CA LYS A 241 124.27 -23.88 -48.27
C LYS A 241 124.58 -25.32 -47.81
N PHE A 242 123.60 -26.00 -47.23
CA PHE A 242 123.67 -27.43 -46.86
C PHE A 242 124.03 -28.32 -48.05
N MET A 243 123.40 -28.10 -49.21
CA MET A 243 123.71 -28.83 -50.45
C MET A 243 125.11 -28.53 -51.02
N GLN A 244 125.77 -27.47 -50.57
CA GLN A 244 127.17 -27.14 -50.87
C GLN A 244 128.16 -27.69 -49.80
N GLY A 245 127.65 -28.24 -48.70
CA GLY A 245 128.45 -28.84 -47.63
C GLY A 245 128.73 -27.93 -46.43
N GLU A 246 128.03 -26.80 -46.31
CA GLU A 246 128.04 -25.97 -45.09
C GLU A 246 127.13 -26.57 -44.01
N ASP A 247 127.47 -26.38 -42.73
CA ASP A 247 126.76 -26.95 -41.56
C ASP A 247 126.53 -25.90 -40.45
N THR A 248 126.62 -24.60 -40.81
CA THR A 248 126.53 -23.44 -39.91
C THR A 248 125.86 -22.27 -40.63
N TYR A 249 124.85 -21.66 -40.02
CA TYR A 249 123.95 -20.70 -40.69
C TYR A 249 123.81 -19.35 -39.95
N GLU A 250 124.80 -18.99 -39.12
CA GLU A 250 124.77 -17.86 -38.19
C GLU A 250 124.29 -16.54 -38.82
N GLU A 251 124.74 -16.21 -40.03
CA GLU A 251 124.31 -15.00 -40.76
C GLU A 251 122.82 -15.00 -41.13
N ASP A 252 122.20 -16.15 -41.31
CA ASP A 252 120.79 -16.30 -41.71
C ASP A 252 119.89 -16.45 -40.47
N ASP A 253 120.40 -17.09 -39.41
CA ASP A 253 119.79 -17.08 -38.07
C ASP A 253 119.65 -15.64 -37.52
N GLU A 254 120.71 -14.82 -37.61
CA GLU A 254 120.66 -13.41 -37.17
C GLU A 254 119.62 -12.57 -37.94
N LYS A 255 119.42 -12.84 -39.24
CA LYS A 255 118.37 -12.17 -40.04
C LYS A 255 116.98 -12.53 -39.53
N MET A 256 116.75 -13.80 -39.21
CA MET A 256 115.48 -14.30 -38.71
C MET A 256 115.15 -13.70 -37.33
N TRP A 257 116.08 -13.76 -36.37
CA TRP A 257 115.88 -13.23 -35.02
C TRP A 257 115.67 -11.70 -35.01
N ARG A 258 116.31 -10.96 -35.91
CA ARG A 258 116.06 -9.52 -36.06
C ARG A 258 114.64 -9.23 -36.52
N TYR A 259 114.09 -10.02 -37.44
CA TYR A 259 112.70 -9.86 -37.87
C TYR A 259 111.71 -10.23 -36.77
N ASP A 260 111.98 -11.29 -36.00
CA ASP A 260 111.16 -11.68 -34.84
C ASP A 260 111.07 -10.55 -33.79
N GLU A 261 112.19 -9.91 -33.46
CA GLU A 261 112.24 -8.78 -32.51
C GLU A 261 111.50 -7.53 -33.06
N GLU A 262 111.73 -7.18 -34.34
CA GLU A 262 111.05 -6.06 -35.00
C GLU A 262 109.53 -6.27 -35.10
N LEU A 263 109.08 -7.51 -35.36
CA LEU A 263 107.67 -7.92 -35.35
C LEU A 263 107.05 -7.89 -33.94
N LEU A 264 107.77 -8.37 -32.93
CA LEU A 264 107.31 -8.37 -31.53
C LEU A 264 107.05 -6.94 -31.02
N VAL A 265 107.96 -6.01 -31.32
CA VAL A 265 107.81 -4.57 -30.99
C VAL A 265 106.62 -3.94 -31.72
N ALA A 266 106.37 -4.30 -32.98
CA ALA A 266 105.19 -3.83 -33.72
C ALA A 266 103.87 -4.37 -33.11
N MET A 267 103.85 -5.64 -32.72
CA MET A 267 102.71 -6.29 -32.06
C MET A 267 102.38 -5.66 -30.70
N GLU A 268 103.38 -5.36 -29.86
CA GLU A 268 103.14 -4.71 -28.56
C GLU A 268 102.56 -3.31 -28.72
N GLN A 269 103.07 -2.50 -29.66
CA GLN A 269 102.53 -1.18 -29.97
C GLN A 269 101.07 -1.26 -30.43
N LYS A 270 100.75 -2.21 -31.31
CA LYS A 270 99.40 -2.47 -31.85
C LYS A 270 98.43 -2.89 -30.75
N HIS A 271 98.84 -3.82 -29.89
CA HIS A 271 98.07 -4.26 -28.73
C HIS A 271 97.79 -3.10 -27.76
N LYS A 272 98.79 -2.26 -27.48
CA LYS A 272 98.62 -1.06 -26.64
C LYS A 272 97.60 -0.08 -27.22
N MET A 273 97.70 0.26 -28.51
CA MET A 273 96.73 1.15 -29.17
C MET A 273 95.30 0.58 -29.10
N MET A 274 95.14 -0.72 -29.29
CA MET A 274 93.84 -1.39 -29.23
C MET A 274 93.26 -1.41 -27.80
N MET A 275 94.10 -1.59 -26.78
CA MET A 275 93.70 -1.49 -25.36
C MET A 275 93.26 -0.07 -24.98
N GLU A 276 93.99 0.97 -25.42
CA GLU A 276 93.62 2.38 -25.20
C GLU A 276 92.28 2.72 -25.89
N GLU A 277 92.02 2.17 -27.08
CA GLU A 277 90.74 2.34 -27.79
C GLU A 277 89.57 1.62 -27.10
N VAL A 278 89.78 0.39 -26.62
CA VAL A 278 88.76 -0.34 -25.83
C VAL A 278 88.41 0.44 -24.57
N GLU A 279 89.40 0.91 -23.82
CA GLU A 279 89.15 1.67 -22.58
C GLU A 279 88.41 3.01 -22.86
N ARG A 280 88.68 3.64 -24.01
CA ARG A 280 87.95 4.82 -24.49
C ARG A 280 86.49 4.51 -24.79
N LEU A 281 86.23 3.46 -25.57
CA LEU A 281 84.88 3.04 -25.97
C LEU A 281 84.04 2.57 -24.79
N GLU A 282 84.64 1.88 -23.80
CA GLU A 282 83.95 1.52 -22.55
C GLU A 282 83.52 2.76 -21.76
N LYS A 283 84.42 3.74 -21.60
CA LYS A 283 84.13 5.01 -20.90
C LYS A 283 83.02 5.82 -21.58
N GLU A 284 82.95 5.83 -22.91
CA GLU A 284 81.90 6.51 -23.68
C GLU A 284 80.55 5.78 -23.55
N ASN A 285 80.53 4.48 -23.84
CA ASN A 285 79.34 3.63 -23.81
C ASN A 285 78.65 3.62 -22.43
N GLN A 286 79.45 3.58 -21.37
CA GLN A 286 78.97 3.48 -19.99
C GLN A 286 78.39 4.80 -19.46
N LYS A 287 78.82 5.96 -19.97
CA LYS A 287 78.40 7.29 -19.47
C LYS A 287 77.20 7.90 -20.19
N ASP A 288 77.18 7.89 -21.52
CA ASP A 288 76.19 8.66 -22.28
C ASP A 288 75.10 7.76 -22.88
N ARG A 289 75.44 6.95 -23.89
CA ARG A 289 74.48 6.15 -24.67
C ARG A 289 73.58 5.26 -23.80
N LEU A 290 74.14 4.55 -22.83
CA LEU A 290 73.37 3.66 -21.97
C LEU A 290 72.53 4.42 -20.93
N GLN A 291 73.01 5.55 -20.42
CA GLN A 291 72.28 6.36 -19.45
C GLN A 291 71.09 7.09 -20.10
N VAL A 292 71.29 7.68 -21.29
CA VAL A 292 70.22 8.29 -22.09
C VAL A 292 69.14 7.26 -22.45
N LYS A 293 69.52 6.03 -22.82
CA LYS A 293 68.52 4.99 -23.13
C LYS A 293 67.77 4.50 -21.88
N ARG A 294 68.40 4.47 -20.70
CA ARG A 294 67.72 4.16 -19.43
C ARG A 294 66.74 5.26 -19.00
N THR A 295 67.08 6.54 -19.15
CA THR A 295 66.15 7.64 -18.82
C THR A 295 65.00 7.73 -19.82
N GLU A 296 65.26 7.50 -21.11
CA GLU A 296 64.22 7.37 -22.13
C GLU A 296 63.27 6.19 -21.84
N GLN A 297 63.79 5.03 -21.46
CA GLN A 297 63.00 3.86 -21.07
C GLN A 297 62.10 4.16 -19.86
N MET A 298 62.62 4.81 -18.81
CA MET A 298 61.83 5.19 -17.64
C MET A 298 60.74 6.23 -17.98
N ARG A 299 61.04 7.20 -18.86
CA ARG A 299 60.02 8.15 -19.35
C ARG A 299 58.91 7.43 -20.10
N LEU A 300 59.27 6.56 -21.05
CA LEU A 300 58.31 5.79 -21.85
C LEU A 300 57.47 4.84 -20.98
N GLN A 301 58.02 4.25 -19.92
CA GLN A 301 57.24 3.46 -18.95
C GLN A 301 56.26 4.33 -18.15
N SER A 302 56.68 5.52 -17.69
CA SER A 302 55.79 6.48 -17.02
C SER A 302 54.65 6.93 -17.93
N ASP A 303 54.94 7.21 -19.20
CA ASP A 303 53.94 7.62 -20.18
C ASP A 303 53.00 6.45 -20.55
N LEU A 304 53.49 5.21 -20.64
CA LEU A 304 52.67 4.01 -20.79
C LEU A 304 51.70 3.78 -19.62
N HIS A 305 52.13 4.06 -18.39
CA HIS A 305 51.26 3.95 -17.22
C HIS A 305 50.11 4.98 -17.30
N LYS A 306 50.42 6.26 -17.53
CA LYS A 306 49.42 7.34 -17.71
C LYS A 306 48.41 7.01 -18.80
N LEU A 307 48.87 6.46 -19.93
CA LEU A 307 48.00 6.08 -21.05
C LEU A 307 47.07 4.90 -20.71
N ARG A 308 47.53 3.93 -19.91
CA ARG A 308 46.68 2.83 -19.41
C ARG A 308 45.64 3.35 -18.41
N ASP A 309 46.06 4.21 -17.48
CA ASP A 309 45.16 4.80 -16.49
C ASP A 309 44.10 5.68 -17.15
N TYR A 310 44.46 6.39 -18.23
CA TYR A 310 43.53 7.16 -19.05
C TYR A 310 42.58 6.27 -19.86
N SER A 311 43.07 5.18 -20.47
CA SER A 311 42.22 4.20 -21.16
C SER A 311 41.16 3.62 -20.21
N ALA A 312 41.58 3.16 -19.02
CA ALA A 312 40.67 2.65 -18.00
C ALA A 312 39.64 3.69 -17.53
N GLN A 313 40.01 4.98 -17.44
CA GLN A 313 39.06 6.07 -17.15
C GLN A 313 38.06 6.29 -18.30
N VAL A 314 38.49 6.23 -19.56
CA VAL A 314 37.63 6.37 -20.73
C VAL A 314 36.68 5.16 -20.87
N GLU A 315 37.17 3.94 -20.65
CA GLU A 315 36.39 2.71 -20.65
C GLU A 315 35.33 2.73 -19.53
N ALA A 316 35.70 3.12 -18.30
CA ALA A 316 34.76 3.28 -17.19
C ALA A 316 33.73 4.41 -17.44
N PHE A 317 34.13 5.50 -18.10
CA PHE A 317 33.21 6.55 -18.51
C PHE A 317 32.23 6.05 -19.59
N GLN A 318 32.72 5.34 -20.62
CA GLN A 318 31.88 4.78 -21.68
C GLN A 318 30.84 3.81 -21.09
N ALA A 319 31.26 2.84 -20.27
CA ALA A 319 30.34 1.90 -19.64
C ALA A 319 29.26 2.59 -18.77
N ASN A 320 29.61 3.71 -18.12
CA ASN A 320 28.67 4.53 -17.35
C ASN A 320 27.68 5.29 -18.26
N GLN A 321 28.10 5.74 -19.45
CA GLN A 321 27.19 6.36 -20.42
C GLN A 321 26.30 5.33 -21.12
N GLU A 322 26.83 4.16 -21.49
CA GLU A 322 26.05 3.06 -22.06
C GLU A 322 25.01 2.53 -21.07
N LYS A 323 25.37 2.41 -19.79
CA LYS A 323 24.40 2.12 -18.72
C LYS A 323 23.29 3.17 -18.66
N LYS A 324 23.63 4.46 -18.61
CA LYS A 324 22.62 5.55 -18.58
C LYS A 324 21.75 5.58 -19.82
N TYR A 325 22.32 5.30 -20.99
CA TYR A 325 21.57 5.21 -22.24
C TYR A 325 20.56 4.07 -22.19
N SER A 326 20.97 2.89 -21.71
CA SER A 326 20.08 1.75 -21.47
C SER A 326 18.97 2.09 -20.46
N GLU A 327 19.30 2.70 -19.31
CA GLU A 327 18.31 3.13 -18.31
C GLU A 327 17.31 4.17 -18.86
N LEU A 328 17.73 5.03 -19.79
CA LEU A 328 16.89 6.06 -20.40
C LEU A 328 16.04 5.51 -21.56
N ASP A 329 16.55 4.55 -22.33
CA ASP A 329 15.79 3.85 -23.38
C ASP A 329 14.70 2.94 -22.75
N ASP A 330 15.05 2.23 -21.67
CA ASP A 330 14.09 1.49 -20.84
C ASP A 330 12.92 2.37 -20.37
N GLU A 331 13.21 3.58 -19.86
CA GLU A 331 12.18 4.52 -19.41
C GLU A 331 11.39 5.14 -20.57
N LEU A 332 12.04 5.39 -21.72
CA LEU A 332 11.37 5.82 -22.95
C LEU A 332 10.39 4.75 -23.46
N ASN A 333 10.78 3.48 -23.43
CA ASN A 333 9.96 2.35 -23.82
C ASN A 333 8.77 2.16 -22.86
N ARG A 334 8.97 2.30 -21.54
CA ARG A 334 7.88 2.32 -20.53
C ARG A 334 6.91 3.49 -20.79
N ALA A 335 7.43 4.70 -21.01
CA ALA A 335 6.62 5.87 -21.30
C ALA A 335 5.81 5.73 -22.60
N ALA A 336 6.40 5.15 -23.65
CA ALA A 336 5.72 4.85 -24.90
C ALA A 336 4.61 3.79 -24.72
N GLY A 337 4.86 2.72 -23.96
CA GLY A 337 3.85 1.71 -23.62
C GLY A 337 2.68 2.30 -22.82
N ASN A 338 2.98 3.11 -21.80
CA ASN A 338 1.97 3.83 -21.02
C ASN A 338 1.14 4.79 -21.88
N LEU A 339 1.78 5.52 -22.80
CA LEU A 339 1.10 6.41 -23.76
C LEU A 339 0.15 5.63 -24.68
N GLU A 340 0.54 4.47 -25.18
CA GLU A 340 -0.32 3.65 -26.05
C GLU A 340 -1.50 3.04 -25.27
N SER A 341 -1.28 2.59 -24.03
CA SER A 341 -2.35 2.16 -23.13
C SER A 341 -3.35 3.29 -22.86
N LEU A 342 -2.87 4.50 -22.57
CA LEU A 342 -3.72 5.67 -22.36
C LEU A 342 -4.50 6.10 -23.61
N LYS A 343 -3.93 5.95 -24.83
CA LYS A 343 -4.70 6.13 -26.08
C LYS A 343 -5.80 5.09 -26.23
N LEU A 344 -5.52 3.83 -25.87
CA LEU A 344 -6.47 2.73 -25.97
C LEU A 344 -7.63 2.93 -24.99
N GLU A 345 -7.34 3.22 -23.73
CA GLU A 345 -8.33 3.65 -22.72
C GLU A 345 -9.12 4.88 -23.16
N GLN A 346 -8.47 5.92 -23.69
CA GLN A 346 -9.15 7.10 -24.23
C GLN A 346 -10.10 6.72 -25.37
N GLY A 347 -9.68 5.81 -26.26
CA GLY A 347 -10.50 5.28 -27.35
C GLY A 347 -11.71 4.50 -26.85
N GLU A 348 -11.56 3.72 -25.78
CA GLU A 348 -12.67 3.00 -25.15
C GLU A 348 -13.63 3.92 -24.39
N LEU A 349 -13.11 4.84 -23.57
CA LEU A 349 -13.91 5.89 -22.92
C LEU A 349 -14.65 6.74 -23.95
N GLN A 350 -14.05 7.04 -25.10
CA GLN A 350 -14.72 7.76 -26.18
C GLN A 350 -15.80 6.93 -26.88
N LYS A 351 -15.64 5.61 -27.02
CA LYS A 351 -16.73 4.69 -27.47
C LYS A 351 -17.88 4.68 -26.45
N VAL A 352 -17.56 4.56 -25.15
CA VAL A 352 -18.56 4.59 -24.07
C VAL A 352 -19.32 5.91 -24.07
N LEU A 353 -18.62 7.05 -24.17
CA LEU A 353 -19.22 8.39 -24.22
C LEU A 353 -20.14 8.56 -25.45
N ARG A 354 -19.73 8.09 -26.65
CA ARG A 354 -20.57 8.11 -27.86
C ARG A 354 -21.82 7.23 -27.73
N ASN A 355 -21.74 6.15 -26.97
CA ASN A 355 -22.85 5.23 -26.72
C ASN A 355 -23.74 5.67 -25.52
N GLN A 356 -23.36 6.73 -24.80
CA GLN A 356 -24.07 7.19 -23.60
C GLN A 356 -25.31 8.02 -23.99
N LYS A 357 -26.50 7.48 -23.71
CA LYS A 357 -27.79 8.06 -24.16
C LYS A 357 -28.21 9.37 -23.48
N TYR A 358 -27.53 9.76 -22.40
CA TYR A 358 -27.87 10.93 -21.58
C TYR A 358 -26.59 11.70 -21.28
N LYS A 359 -26.61 13.03 -21.42
CA LYS A 359 -25.48 13.87 -21.09
C LYS A 359 -25.41 14.17 -19.59
N PRO A 360 -24.28 14.68 -19.06
CA PRO A 360 -24.20 15.13 -17.66
C PRO A 360 -25.31 16.13 -17.28
N GLU A 361 -25.71 17.02 -18.20
CA GLU A 361 -26.80 17.97 -17.99
C GLU A 361 -28.17 17.28 -17.91
N ASP A 362 -28.41 16.22 -18.70
CA ASP A 362 -29.62 15.40 -18.59
C ASP A 362 -29.67 14.66 -17.24
N VAL A 363 -28.54 14.10 -16.81
CA VAL A 363 -28.44 13.43 -15.50
C VAL A 363 -28.65 14.43 -14.35
N GLN A 364 -28.16 15.67 -14.46
CA GLN A 364 -28.46 16.73 -13.49
C GLN A 364 -29.94 17.14 -13.53
N ARG A 365 -30.56 17.24 -14.71
CA ARG A 365 -31.98 17.55 -14.86
C ARG A 365 -32.86 16.46 -14.24
N ILE A 366 -32.62 15.19 -14.57
CA ILE A 366 -33.31 14.03 -13.99
C ILE A 366 -33.13 13.99 -12.47
N ASN A 367 -31.93 14.29 -11.94
CA ASN A 367 -31.72 14.38 -10.50
C ASN A 367 -32.31 15.64 -9.83
N ARG A 368 -32.74 16.64 -10.60
CA ARG A 368 -33.54 17.78 -10.10
C ARG A 368 -35.02 17.42 -10.10
N GLU A 369 -35.54 16.94 -11.22
CA GLU A 369 -36.91 16.41 -11.38
C GLU A 369 -37.21 15.32 -10.33
N LYS A 370 -36.27 14.41 -10.08
CA LYS A 370 -36.38 13.39 -9.01
C LYS A 370 -36.54 14.01 -7.61
N ARG A 371 -35.79 15.08 -7.28
CA ARG A 371 -35.91 15.76 -5.97
C ARG A 371 -37.21 16.55 -5.87
N GLU A 372 -37.61 17.23 -6.94
CA GLU A 372 -38.90 17.92 -7.05
C GLU A 372 -40.07 16.93 -6.83
N LEU A 373 -40.02 15.75 -7.47
CA LEU A 373 -41.00 14.67 -7.27
C LEU A 373 -40.94 14.06 -5.87
N GLN A 374 -39.75 13.84 -5.29
CA GLN A 374 -39.62 13.35 -3.90
C GLN A 374 -40.18 14.36 -2.89
N GLN A 375 -39.97 15.66 -3.11
CA GLN A 375 -40.54 16.73 -2.28
C GLN A 375 -42.07 16.80 -2.43
N ALA A 376 -42.58 16.67 -3.66
CA ALA A 376 -44.02 16.60 -3.93
C ALA A 376 -44.67 15.39 -3.24
N ILE A 377 -44.06 14.20 -3.33
CA ILE A 377 -44.49 12.99 -2.60
C ILE A 377 -44.50 13.26 -1.09
N ALA A 378 -43.44 13.83 -0.52
CA ALA A 378 -43.39 14.13 0.92
C ALA A 378 -44.52 15.10 1.35
N SER A 379 -44.76 16.17 0.60
CA SER A 379 -45.87 17.10 0.88
C SER A 379 -47.25 16.46 0.72
N GLN A 380 -47.42 15.57 -0.27
CA GLN A 380 -48.69 14.89 -0.50
C GLN A 380 -48.95 13.81 0.57
N SER A 381 -47.91 13.12 1.04
CA SER A 381 -47.98 12.21 2.19
C SER A 381 -48.33 12.95 3.48
N GLN A 382 -47.73 14.11 3.74
CA GLN A 382 -48.07 14.94 4.91
C GLN A 382 -49.52 15.48 4.82
N SER A 383 -49.97 15.87 3.62
CA SER A 383 -51.36 16.27 3.38
C SER A 383 -52.34 15.11 3.59
N LEU A 384 -51.99 13.91 3.13
CA LEU A 384 -52.76 12.68 3.37
C LEU A 384 -52.81 12.33 4.86
N GLU A 385 -51.70 12.43 5.59
CA GLU A 385 -51.67 12.19 7.03
C GLU A 385 -52.56 13.18 7.78
N HIS A 386 -52.48 14.48 7.47
CA HIS A 386 -53.36 15.50 8.05
C HIS A 386 -54.84 15.24 7.71
N ALA A 387 -55.15 14.81 6.48
CA ALA A 387 -56.50 14.41 6.10
C ALA A 387 -57.00 13.16 6.85
N GLN A 388 -56.11 12.19 7.12
CA GLN A 388 -56.42 11.01 7.93
C GLN A 388 -56.63 11.36 9.41
N GLN A 389 -55.80 12.23 9.98
CA GLN A 389 -55.96 12.75 11.34
C GLN A 389 -57.27 13.55 11.49
N SER A 390 -57.60 14.38 10.50
CA SER A 390 -58.88 15.10 10.43
C SER A 390 -60.06 14.14 10.35
N LYS A 391 -60.04 13.17 9.42
CA LYS A 391 -61.05 12.10 9.31
C LYS A 391 -61.24 11.35 10.64
N TRP A 392 -60.15 10.96 11.29
CA TRP A 392 -60.18 10.27 12.59
C TRP A 392 -60.79 11.14 13.70
N SER A 393 -60.51 12.44 13.71
CA SER A 393 -61.12 13.38 14.65
C SER A 393 -62.63 13.55 14.43
N GLU A 394 -63.09 13.55 13.18
CA GLU A 394 -64.51 13.58 12.82
C GLU A 394 -65.20 12.24 13.12
N GLU A 395 -64.55 11.10 12.91
CA GLU A 395 -65.07 9.79 13.31
C GLU A 395 -65.23 9.68 14.84
N ILE A 396 -64.30 10.25 15.62
CA ILE A 396 -64.43 10.39 17.08
C ILE A 396 -65.56 11.36 17.46
N ALA A 397 -65.73 12.48 16.73
CA ALA A 397 -66.81 13.43 16.98
C ALA A 397 -68.18 12.80 16.70
N LEU A 398 -68.32 12.10 15.57
CA LEU A 398 -69.52 11.36 15.18
C LEU A 398 -69.85 10.25 16.19
N ALA A 399 -68.87 9.49 16.66
CA ALA A 399 -69.06 8.48 17.70
C ALA A 399 -69.61 9.08 19.00
N LYS A 400 -69.04 10.21 19.47
CA LYS A 400 -69.52 10.95 20.66
C LYS A 400 -70.92 11.54 20.47
N VAL A 401 -71.32 11.91 19.25
CA VAL A 401 -72.69 12.35 18.94
C VAL A 401 -73.65 11.15 18.94
N LYS A 402 -73.25 10.01 18.38
CA LYS A 402 -74.02 8.76 18.35
C LYS A 402 -74.29 8.23 19.76
N GLU A 403 -73.28 8.18 20.62
CA GLU A 403 -73.41 7.82 22.05
C GLU A 403 -74.44 8.71 22.78
N LYS A 404 -74.37 10.04 22.60
CA LYS A 404 -75.34 10.98 23.17
C LYS A 404 -76.75 10.77 22.64
N ALA A 405 -76.90 10.46 21.36
CA ALA A 405 -78.20 10.15 20.75
C ALA A 405 -78.77 8.83 21.30
N GLU A 406 -77.96 7.79 21.46
CA GLU A 406 -78.36 6.50 22.02
C GLU A 406 -78.75 6.60 23.50
N LEU A 407 -78.06 7.44 24.28
CA LEU A 407 -78.47 7.77 25.64
C LEU A 407 -79.86 8.44 25.67
N LYS A 408 -80.14 9.39 24.78
CA LYS A 408 -81.48 10.01 24.67
C LYS A 408 -82.56 9.08 24.13
N LEU A 409 -82.22 8.17 23.23
CA LEU A 409 -83.10 7.08 22.79
C LEU A 409 -83.47 6.17 24.00
N SER A 410 -82.49 5.83 24.83
CA SER A 410 -82.67 5.03 26.04
C SER A 410 -83.56 5.74 27.09
N GLU A 411 -83.35 7.05 27.31
CA GLU A 411 -84.22 7.88 28.17
C GLU A 411 -85.67 7.89 27.64
N TYR A 412 -85.86 8.13 26.35
CA TYR A 412 -87.18 8.14 25.71
C TYR A 412 -87.88 6.79 25.85
N HIS A 413 -87.22 5.68 25.52
CA HIS A 413 -87.79 4.34 25.68
C HIS A 413 -88.15 3.98 27.12
N LYS A 414 -87.36 4.43 28.11
CA LYS A 414 -87.68 4.27 29.54
C LYS A 414 -88.97 5.04 29.90
N LEU A 415 -89.11 6.27 29.40
CA LEU A 415 -90.29 7.10 29.64
C LEU A 415 -91.55 6.52 28.96
N ALA A 416 -91.44 6.13 27.69
CA ALA A 416 -92.56 5.58 26.92
C ALA A 416 -93.05 4.23 27.46
N ARG A 417 -92.16 3.36 27.96
CA ARG A 417 -92.56 2.15 28.70
C ARG A 417 -93.27 2.50 30.02
N LYS A 418 -92.78 3.48 30.78
CA LYS A 418 -93.44 3.96 32.02
C LYS A 418 -94.84 4.52 31.76
N LEU A 419 -95.07 5.14 30.60
CA LEU A 419 -96.36 5.69 30.17
C LEU A 419 -97.30 4.68 29.49
N LYS A 420 -96.93 3.39 29.41
CA LYS A 420 -97.67 2.34 28.68
C LYS A 420 -97.91 2.67 27.19
N LEU A 421 -96.89 3.22 26.52
CA LEU A 421 -96.91 3.55 25.08
C LEU A 421 -96.09 2.58 24.20
N ILE A 422 -95.21 1.77 24.80
CA ILE A 422 -94.41 0.73 24.12
C ILE A 422 -94.51 -0.55 24.97
N PRO A 423 -94.78 -1.74 24.38
CA PRO A 423 -94.98 -2.02 22.95
C PRO A 423 -96.34 -1.53 22.40
N ILE A 424 -96.59 -1.74 21.10
CA ILE A 424 -97.83 -1.36 20.38
C ILE A 424 -99.11 -1.89 21.06
N SER A 425 -99.01 -3.03 21.77
CA SER A 425 -100.11 -3.64 22.53
C SER A 425 -100.30 -3.06 23.95
N ALA A 426 -99.64 -1.95 24.29
CA ALA A 426 -99.77 -1.31 25.58
C ALA A 426 -101.03 -0.43 25.67
N GLU A 427 -101.56 -0.31 26.89
CA GLU A 427 -102.90 0.23 27.20
C GLU A 427 -103.16 1.65 26.65
N ASN A 428 -102.13 2.50 26.62
CA ASN A 428 -102.23 3.88 26.12
C ASN A 428 -101.71 4.05 24.69
N ALA A 429 -101.23 2.97 24.05
CA ALA A 429 -100.61 3.03 22.71
C ALA A 429 -101.62 3.11 21.56
N CYS A 430 -102.90 2.78 21.80
CA CYS A 430 -104.00 2.88 20.83
C CYS A 430 -103.72 2.18 19.46
N GLY A 431 -102.87 1.15 19.44
CA GLY A 431 -102.47 0.44 18.22
C GLY A 431 -101.42 1.17 17.37
N HIS A 432 -100.74 2.19 17.89
CA HIS A 432 -99.66 2.92 17.22
C HIS A 432 -98.28 2.50 17.72
N ASP A 433 -97.27 2.62 16.84
CA ASP A 433 -95.87 2.37 17.18
C ASP A 433 -95.19 3.65 17.68
N PHE A 434 -94.66 3.59 18.90
CA PHE A 434 -93.87 4.65 19.54
C PHE A 434 -92.40 4.22 19.72
N GLU A 435 -91.96 3.06 19.22
CA GLU A 435 -90.56 2.61 19.36
C GLU A 435 -89.63 3.25 18.33
N LEU A 436 -88.86 4.26 18.77
CA LEU A 436 -87.86 4.93 17.97
C LEU A 436 -86.66 4.00 17.74
N ARG A 437 -86.37 3.68 16.47
CA ARG A 437 -85.25 2.79 16.13
C ARG A 437 -83.91 3.55 16.11
N PRO A 438 -82.77 2.90 16.41
CA PRO A 438 -81.45 3.51 16.29
C PRO A 438 -81.19 4.10 14.89
N PHE A 439 -80.28 5.08 14.83
CA PHE A 439 -80.07 5.92 13.66
C PHE A 439 -79.36 5.17 12.52
N GLU A 440 -80.14 4.58 11.62
CA GLU A 440 -79.70 4.13 10.29
C GLU A 440 -80.05 5.20 9.24
N TYR A 441 -79.15 5.40 8.26
CA TYR A 441 -79.26 6.47 7.26
C TYR A 441 -80.38 6.18 6.24
N GLY A 442 -81.52 6.86 6.38
CA GLY A 442 -82.56 6.84 5.36
C GLY A 442 -83.66 7.89 5.58
N PRO A 443 -84.18 8.53 4.52
CA PRO A 443 -85.20 9.59 4.63
C PRO A 443 -86.53 9.12 5.23
N ALA A 444 -86.82 7.81 5.20
CA ALA A 444 -88.02 7.22 5.80
C ALA A 444 -88.13 7.47 7.32
N ASN A 445 -87.00 7.53 8.04
CA ASN A 445 -86.99 7.62 9.50
C ASN A 445 -87.48 8.99 10.02
N VAL A 446 -87.30 10.05 9.23
CA VAL A 446 -87.78 11.42 9.55
C VAL A 446 -89.32 11.50 9.53
N HIS A 447 -89.96 10.76 8.62
CA HIS A 447 -91.42 10.69 8.52
C HIS A 447 -92.02 9.91 9.69
N LEU A 448 -91.34 8.87 10.19
CA LEU A 448 -91.80 8.10 11.35
C LEU A 448 -91.76 8.98 12.61
N ASN A 449 -90.63 9.63 12.90
CA ASN A 449 -90.47 10.51 14.07
C ASN A 449 -91.51 11.65 14.11
N SER A 450 -91.79 12.28 12.96
CA SER A 450 -92.78 13.36 12.88
C SER A 450 -94.22 12.84 13.01
N GLN A 451 -94.51 11.62 12.53
CA GLN A 451 -95.79 10.95 12.78
C GLN A 451 -95.97 10.60 14.26
N THR A 452 -94.96 10.02 14.92
CA THR A 452 -94.98 9.76 16.38
C THR A 452 -95.17 11.05 17.18
N GLN A 453 -94.53 12.16 16.78
CA GLN A 453 -94.69 13.46 17.42
C GLN A 453 -96.10 14.06 17.23
N MET A 454 -96.71 13.91 16.06
CA MET A 454 -98.11 14.30 15.84
C MET A 454 -99.09 13.45 16.66
N LEU A 455 -98.86 12.14 16.76
CA LEU A 455 -99.70 11.24 17.57
C LEU A 455 -99.59 11.53 19.06
N LEU A 456 -98.38 11.75 19.59
CA LEU A 456 -98.18 12.21 20.98
C LEU A 456 -98.86 13.55 21.25
N LYS A 457 -98.77 14.50 20.30
CA LYS A 457 -99.44 15.80 20.43
C LYS A 457 -100.97 15.65 20.40
N LYS A 458 -101.52 14.76 19.56
CA LYS A 458 -102.95 14.46 19.58
C LYS A 458 -103.37 13.83 20.92
N LEU A 459 -102.64 12.83 21.41
CA LEU A 459 -102.91 12.20 22.71
C LEU A 459 -102.86 13.23 23.87
N THR A 460 -101.98 14.23 23.77
CA THR A 460 -101.91 15.35 24.72
C THR A 460 -103.14 16.25 24.63
N ASN A 461 -103.53 16.66 23.41
CA ASN A 461 -104.75 17.45 23.20
C ASN A 461 -106.02 16.70 23.68
N ASP A 462 -106.15 15.41 23.36
CA ASP A 462 -107.30 14.58 23.74
C ASP A 462 -107.43 14.54 25.29
N VAL A 463 -106.31 14.39 26.01
CA VAL A 463 -106.25 14.44 27.49
C VAL A 463 -106.48 15.84 28.06
N GLU A 464 -106.03 16.90 27.38
CA GLU A 464 -106.30 18.29 27.77
C GLU A 464 -107.77 18.67 27.58
N GLU A 465 -108.44 18.13 26.55
CA GLU A 465 -109.87 18.33 26.34
C GLU A 465 -110.71 17.63 27.42
N ASP A 466 -110.44 16.36 27.72
CA ASP A 466 -111.12 15.64 28.81
C ASP A 466 -110.86 16.28 30.18
N ARG A 467 -109.63 16.74 30.44
CA ARG A 467 -109.32 17.54 31.64
C ARG A 467 -110.13 18.83 31.69
N SER A 468 -110.35 19.48 30.55
CA SER A 468 -111.16 20.71 30.46
C SER A 468 -112.65 20.42 30.69
N ARG A 469 -113.18 19.33 30.11
CA ARG A 469 -114.56 18.85 30.35
C ARG A 469 -114.80 18.56 31.83
N LEU A 470 -113.88 17.83 32.48
CA LEU A 470 -113.93 17.54 33.92
C LEU A 470 -113.81 18.80 34.77
N SER A 471 -112.94 19.74 34.40
CA SER A 471 -112.80 21.03 35.11
C SER A 471 -114.06 21.88 35.03
N ASN A 472 -114.73 21.92 33.88
CA ASN A 472 -115.98 22.66 33.70
C ASN A 472 -117.14 22.00 34.46
N SER A 473 -117.21 20.66 34.49
CA SER A 473 -118.17 19.93 35.32
C SER A 473 -117.96 20.22 36.81
N LYS A 474 -116.71 20.18 37.29
CA LYS A 474 -116.33 20.55 38.66
C LYS A 474 -116.78 21.97 39.01
N PHE A 475 -116.51 22.95 38.13
CA PHE A 475 -116.90 24.35 38.35
C PHE A 475 -118.43 24.51 38.51
N SER A 476 -119.23 23.80 37.69
CA SER A 476 -120.70 23.84 37.83
C SER A 476 -121.22 23.22 39.14
N LEU A 477 -120.54 22.19 39.66
CA LEU A 477 -120.84 21.60 40.96
C LEU A 477 -120.43 22.50 42.12
N GLU A 478 -119.25 23.14 42.05
CA GLU A 478 -118.77 24.09 43.06
C GLU A 478 -119.71 25.31 43.17
N GLN A 479 -120.15 25.87 42.03
CA GLN A 479 -121.12 26.97 42.02
C GLN A 479 -122.48 26.58 42.63
N SER A 480 -122.92 25.33 42.46
CA SER A 480 -124.12 24.80 43.13
C SER A 480 -123.92 24.58 44.64
N CYS A 481 -122.70 24.26 45.09
CA CYS A 481 -122.38 24.16 46.50
C CYS A 481 -122.33 25.53 47.19
N GLU A 482 -121.77 26.55 46.55
CA GLU A 482 -121.76 27.93 47.08
C GLU A 482 -123.18 28.47 47.30
N GLN A 483 -124.08 28.24 46.32
CA GLN A 483 -125.49 28.62 46.43
C GLN A 483 -126.21 27.91 47.61
N ALA A 484 -125.86 26.65 47.89
CA ALA A 484 -126.38 25.91 49.04
C ALA A 484 -125.77 26.40 50.36
N MET A 485 -124.48 26.73 50.40
CA MET A 485 -123.80 27.30 51.57
C MET A 485 -124.39 28.65 51.99
N SER A 486 -124.76 29.53 51.05
CA SER A 486 -125.46 30.78 51.36
C SER A 486 -126.79 30.53 52.09
N ASN A 487 -127.60 29.60 51.57
CA ASN A 487 -128.89 29.24 52.18
C ASN A 487 -128.72 28.63 53.59
N ILE A 488 -127.63 27.90 53.84
CA ILE A 488 -127.27 27.38 55.16
C ILE A 488 -126.89 28.52 56.11
N PHE A 489 -126.06 29.47 55.68
CA PHE A 489 -125.62 30.61 56.49
C PHE A 489 -126.79 31.48 56.97
N ASP A 490 -127.78 31.73 56.12
CA ASP A 490 -129.00 32.47 56.50
C ASP A 490 -129.80 31.71 57.56
N LYS A 491 -129.96 30.40 57.42
CA LYS A 491 -130.65 29.55 58.42
C LYS A 491 -129.87 29.40 59.72
N GLU A 492 -128.54 29.47 59.70
CA GLU A 492 -127.75 29.56 60.93
C GLU A 492 -128.02 30.86 61.70
N ASN A 493 -128.23 31.99 61.01
CA ASN A 493 -128.51 33.26 61.66
C ASN A 493 -129.92 33.30 62.29
N ASP A 494 -130.92 32.72 61.63
CA ASP A 494 -132.24 32.46 62.25
C ASP A 494 -132.09 31.63 63.54
N LEU A 495 -131.32 30.54 63.49
CA LEU A 495 -131.06 29.68 64.65
C LEU A 495 -130.28 30.38 65.76
N LYS A 496 -129.36 31.30 65.45
CA LYS A 496 -128.65 32.12 66.44
C LYS A 496 -129.61 33.07 67.16
N GLN A 497 -130.55 33.71 66.46
CA GLN A 497 -131.56 34.56 67.10
C GLN A 497 -132.51 33.75 68.00
N LEU A 498 -132.97 32.58 67.57
CA LEU A 498 -133.83 31.70 68.37
C LEU A 498 -133.12 31.19 69.65
N ARG A 499 -131.85 30.78 69.55
CA ARG A 499 -131.05 30.36 70.72
C ARG A 499 -130.87 31.47 71.75
N GLU A 500 -130.64 32.71 71.31
CA GLU A 500 -130.50 33.87 72.20
C GLU A 500 -131.84 34.29 72.85
N GLN A 501 -133.00 33.98 72.23
CA GLN A 501 -134.30 34.12 72.89
C GLN A 501 -134.54 33.03 73.95
N ILE A 502 -134.20 31.77 73.66
CA ILE A 502 -134.31 30.65 74.62
C ILE A 502 -133.46 30.94 75.86
N ARG A 503 -132.19 31.32 75.66
CA ARG A 503 -131.28 31.69 76.76
C ARG A 503 -131.87 32.77 77.69
N LYS A 504 -132.53 33.79 77.11
CA LYS A 504 -133.19 34.87 77.87
C LYS A 504 -134.46 34.45 78.63
N VAL A 505 -134.89 33.19 78.48
CA VAL A 505 -135.93 32.55 79.29
C VAL A 505 -135.27 31.65 80.35
N ASP A 506 -134.26 30.86 79.98
CA ASP A 506 -133.49 30.03 80.91
C ASP A 506 -132.84 30.88 82.01
N ASP A 507 -132.14 31.97 81.67
CA ASP A 507 -131.51 32.91 82.61
C ASP A 507 -132.51 33.50 83.64
N ARG A 508 -133.83 33.46 83.38
CA ARG A 508 -134.88 33.90 84.32
C ARG A 508 -135.41 32.79 85.21
N TRP A 509 -135.43 31.55 84.72
CA TRP A 509 -135.78 30.37 85.51
C TRP A 509 -134.67 30.04 86.51
N ASP A 510 -133.43 30.04 86.03
CA ASP A 510 -132.22 29.79 86.82
C ASP A 510 -132.11 30.78 88.01
N ALA A 511 -132.54 32.02 87.81
CA ALA A 511 -132.60 33.05 88.86
C ALA A 511 -133.68 32.80 89.93
N LYS A 512 -134.82 32.19 89.56
CA LYS A 512 -135.88 31.81 90.51
C LYS A 512 -135.52 30.55 91.29
N ASP A 513 -134.98 29.55 90.61
CA ASP A 513 -134.64 28.25 91.22
C ASP A 513 -133.57 28.44 92.32
N LYS A 514 -132.56 29.30 92.05
CA LYS A 514 -131.55 29.74 93.01
C LYS A 514 -132.08 30.62 94.16
N GLN A 515 -133.33 31.09 94.10
CA GLN A 515 -133.98 31.76 95.22
C GLN A 515 -134.75 30.75 96.08
N TRP A 516 -135.56 29.87 95.47
CA TRP A 516 -136.29 28.84 96.20
C TRP A 516 -135.38 27.83 96.90
N ALA A 517 -134.25 27.43 96.29
CA ALA A 517 -133.28 26.55 96.93
C ALA A 517 -132.78 27.08 98.30
N LYS A 518 -132.57 28.40 98.41
CA LYS A 518 -132.11 29.05 99.65
C LYS A 518 -133.20 29.13 100.72
N GLU A 519 -134.45 29.30 100.31
CA GLU A 519 -135.59 29.30 101.23
C GLU A 519 -135.82 27.89 101.80
N VAL A 520 -135.68 26.83 100.98
CA VAL A 520 -135.75 25.43 101.44
C VAL A 520 -134.61 25.09 102.41
N GLU A 521 -133.36 25.37 102.03
CA GLU A 521 -132.17 25.08 102.85
C GLU A 521 -132.23 25.77 104.24
N MET A 522 -132.75 27.01 104.29
CA MET A 522 -132.99 27.75 105.53
C MET A 522 -134.11 27.13 106.38
N VAL A 523 -135.16 26.57 105.78
CA VAL A 523 -136.26 25.91 106.51
C VAL A 523 -135.83 24.54 107.05
N GLU A 524 -135.10 23.74 106.27
CA GLU A 524 -134.60 22.43 106.70
C GLU A 524 -133.58 22.55 107.83
N SER A 525 -132.68 23.54 107.78
CA SER A 525 -131.74 23.84 108.86
C SER A 525 -132.45 24.16 110.19
N ASN A 526 -133.51 24.98 110.15
CA ASN A 526 -134.34 25.28 111.33
C ASN A 526 -135.13 24.05 111.83
N ARG A 527 -135.60 23.19 110.92
CA ARG A 527 -136.31 21.94 111.27
C ARG A 527 -135.40 20.99 112.06
N ASN A 528 -134.17 20.78 111.57
CA ASN A 528 -133.19 19.87 112.19
C ASN A 528 -132.80 20.35 113.61
N LEU A 529 -132.58 21.66 113.80
CA LEU A 529 -132.21 22.26 115.10
C LEU A 529 -133.32 22.15 116.16
N LEU A 530 -134.59 22.08 115.75
CA LEU A 530 -135.72 21.80 116.64
C LEU A 530 -135.82 20.31 116.99
N GLU A 531 -135.56 19.44 116.01
CA GLU A 531 -135.60 17.98 116.15
C GLU A 531 -134.53 17.46 117.14
N GLU A 532 -133.31 17.98 117.09
CA GLU A 532 -132.25 17.69 118.07
C GLU A 532 -132.66 18.10 119.50
N LYS A 533 -133.20 19.31 119.69
CA LYS A 533 -133.56 19.84 121.02
C LYS A 533 -134.69 19.06 121.68
N ILE A 534 -135.66 18.58 120.90
CA ILE A 534 -136.77 17.76 121.40
C ILE A 534 -136.24 16.39 121.85
N ASN A 535 -135.36 15.75 121.08
CA ASN A 535 -134.76 14.47 121.46
C ASN A 535 -133.89 14.60 122.72
N TRP A 536 -133.05 15.64 122.82
CA TRP A 536 -132.20 15.86 123.99
C TRP A 536 -133.01 15.99 125.29
N GLY A 537 -134.06 16.83 125.30
CA GLY A 537 -134.93 16.98 126.47
C GLY A 537 -135.76 15.72 126.80
N TYR A 538 -136.05 14.88 125.81
CA TYR A 538 -136.73 13.60 126.01
C TYR A 538 -135.80 12.56 126.68
N GLU A 539 -134.54 12.50 126.29
CA GLU A 539 -133.54 11.60 126.90
C GLU A 539 -133.21 12.01 128.35
N GLU A 540 -133.04 13.30 128.62
CA GLU A 540 -132.77 13.84 129.97
C GLU A 540 -133.88 13.44 130.96
N ALA A 541 -135.14 13.72 130.63
CA ALA A 541 -136.30 13.36 131.45
C ALA A 541 -136.45 11.84 131.66
N MET A 542 -136.03 11.02 130.68
CA MET A 542 -136.04 9.57 130.83
C MET A 542 -134.98 9.07 131.82
N GLN A 543 -133.79 9.71 131.85
CA GLN A 543 -132.73 9.38 132.81
C GLN A 543 -133.13 9.73 134.25
N GLU A 544 -133.70 10.92 134.49
CA GLU A 544 -134.16 11.32 135.83
C GLU A 544 -135.20 10.33 136.40
N ASN A 545 -136.18 9.94 135.58
CA ASN A 545 -137.23 9.00 135.98
C ASN A 545 -136.66 7.62 136.37
N LYS A 546 -135.57 7.21 135.73
CA LYS A 546 -134.84 5.96 136.02
C LYS A 546 -134.03 6.06 137.31
N ALA A 547 -133.34 7.18 137.53
CA ALA A 547 -132.56 7.44 138.74
C ALA A 547 -133.43 7.48 140.02
N LEU A 548 -134.57 8.20 139.97
CA LEU A 548 -135.53 8.27 141.08
C LEU A 548 -136.10 6.91 141.47
N LYS A 549 -136.41 6.05 140.49
CA LYS A 549 -136.85 4.66 140.73
C LYS A 549 -135.77 3.80 141.40
N GLN A 550 -134.50 4.01 141.06
CA GLN A 550 -133.38 3.29 141.68
C GLN A 550 -133.14 3.74 143.13
N GLN A 551 -133.17 5.05 143.41
CA GLN A 551 -133.02 5.57 144.78
C GLN A 551 -134.15 5.11 145.71
N TYR A 552 -135.41 5.12 145.23
CA TYR A 552 -136.53 4.60 146.02
C TYR A 552 -136.33 3.13 146.44
N HIS A 553 -135.77 2.31 145.54
CA HIS A 553 -135.51 0.90 145.82
C HIS A 553 -134.35 0.69 146.80
N LEU A 554 -133.31 1.53 146.75
CA LEU A 554 -132.20 1.52 147.70
C LEU A 554 -132.66 1.84 149.14
N VAL A 555 -133.45 2.92 149.32
CA VAL A 555 -133.98 3.29 150.65
C VAL A 555 -134.88 2.19 151.23
N LEU A 556 -135.67 1.51 150.37
CA LEU A 556 -136.51 0.38 150.78
C LEU A 556 -135.70 -0.82 151.25
N LEU A 557 -134.57 -1.13 150.59
CA LEU A 557 -133.63 -2.17 150.98
C LEU A 557 -132.92 -1.81 152.29
N GLU A 558 -132.33 -0.62 152.39
CA GLU A 558 -131.52 -0.19 153.53
C GLU A 558 -132.35 -0.08 154.83
N THR A 559 -133.62 0.35 154.73
CA THR A 559 -134.56 0.34 155.87
C THR A 559 -134.87 -1.09 156.35
N ASN A 560 -134.81 -2.07 155.45
CA ASN A 560 -134.97 -3.49 155.78
C ASN A 560 -133.66 -4.10 156.34
N GLU A 561 -132.52 -3.65 155.82
CA GLU A 561 -131.17 -4.00 156.29
C GLU A 561 -130.98 -3.52 157.73
N GLN A 562 -131.32 -2.27 158.07
CA GLN A 562 -131.27 -1.76 159.44
C GLN A 562 -132.11 -2.62 160.41
N ARG A 563 -133.32 -3.05 160.01
CA ARG A 563 -134.12 -4.01 160.82
C ARG A 563 -133.40 -5.35 161.04
N ARG A 564 -132.62 -5.82 160.06
CA ARG A 564 -131.88 -7.08 160.14
C ARG A 564 -130.59 -6.95 160.93
N THR A 565 -129.86 -5.86 160.78
CA THR A 565 -128.65 -5.56 161.57
C THR A 565 -128.99 -5.33 163.04
N VAL A 566 -130.13 -4.69 163.34
CA VAL A 566 -130.69 -4.57 164.71
C VAL A 566 -131.20 -5.93 165.27
N CYS A 567 -131.21 -7.00 164.46
CA CYS A 567 -131.49 -8.38 164.87
C CYS A 567 -130.23 -9.29 164.92
N ASN A 568 -129.13 -8.91 164.25
CA ASN A 568 -127.80 -9.57 164.35
C ASN A 568 -126.94 -8.96 165.48
N ASN A 569 -127.19 -7.69 165.81
CA ASN A 569 -127.24 -7.15 167.17
C ASN A 569 -127.88 -8.15 168.16
N LEU A 570 -127.62 -8.01 169.46
CA LEU A 570 -127.85 -9.03 170.51
C LEU A 570 -127.05 -10.32 170.27
N THR A 571 -127.28 -11.02 169.14
CA THR A 571 -126.65 -12.32 168.82
C THR A 571 -125.11 -12.25 168.89
N SER A 572 -124.48 -11.27 168.24
CA SER A 572 -123.01 -11.10 168.29
C SER A 572 -122.48 -10.70 169.69
N MET A 573 -123.24 -9.88 170.43
CA MET A 573 -122.94 -9.53 171.82
C MET A 573 -122.99 -10.75 172.75
N PHE A 574 -123.79 -11.77 172.43
CA PHE A 574 -123.81 -13.04 173.15
C PHE A 574 -122.67 -14.01 172.74
N THR A 575 -122.05 -13.85 171.57
CA THR A 575 -120.98 -14.76 171.10
C THR A 575 -119.56 -14.27 171.35
N THR A 576 -119.20 -13.01 171.07
CA THR A 576 -117.78 -12.59 171.19
C THR A 576 -117.33 -12.41 172.65
N ALA A 577 -118.28 -12.36 173.59
CA ALA A 577 -118.01 -12.57 175.01
C ALA A 577 -117.42 -13.96 175.34
N ALA A 578 -117.54 -14.94 174.43
CA ALA A 578 -116.90 -16.25 174.51
C ALA A 578 -115.56 -16.33 173.75
N ASP A 579 -115.34 -15.54 172.70
CA ASP A 579 -114.08 -15.58 171.91
C ASP A 579 -112.94 -14.74 172.53
N HIS A 580 -113.29 -13.77 173.38
CA HIS A 580 -112.35 -13.10 174.31
C HIS A 580 -111.63 -14.11 175.25
N LEU A 581 -112.07 -15.37 175.27
CA LEU A 581 -111.52 -16.46 176.08
C LEU A 581 -110.37 -17.23 175.42
N SER A 582 -110.05 -16.99 174.13
CA SER A 582 -109.23 -17.91 173.32
C SER A 582 -107.89 -17.33 172.81
N ALA A 583 -107.91 -16.38 171.86
CA ALA A 583 -106.79 -16.13 170.93
C ALA A 583 -105.52 -15.44 171.52
N THR A 584 -105.37 -15.40 172.84
CA THR A 584 -104.15 -14.96 173.58
C THR A 584 -102.93 -15.90 173.44
N GLU A 585 -102.91 -16.79 172.45
CA GLU A 585 -101.94 -17.89 172.35
C GLU A 585 -100.81 -17.71 171.29
N VAL A 586 -100.95 -16.84 170.28
CA VAL A 586 -100.10 -16.87 169.06
C VAL A 586 -99.60 -15.45 168.66
N ALA A 587 -98.33 -15.01 168.66
CA ALA A 587 -97.00 -15.61 168.32
C ALA A 587 -96.59 -15.45 166.82
N LEU A 588 -95.33 -15.25 166.38
CA LEU A 588 -94.11 -14.65 166.99
C LEU A 588 -92.96 -14.36 165.96
N SER A 589 -93.17 -14.49 164.64
CA SER A 589 -92.17 -15.20 163.79
C SER A 589 -91.55 -14.50 162.55
N GLN A 590 -90.28 -14.09 162.71
CA GLN A 590 -89.16 -14.13 161.73
C GLN A 590 -89.12 -13.14 160.53
N HIS A 591 -88.13 -13.31 159.62
CA HIS A 591 -87.34 -12.22 159.02
C HIS A 591 -86.41 -12.66 157.84
N CYS A 592 -85.83 -11.70 157.09
CA CYS A 592 -84.47 -11.71 156.44
C CYS A 592 -84.32 -11.78 154.89
N TYR A 593 -83.09 -11.46 154.42
CA TYR A 593 -82.49 -11.55 153.05
C TYR A 593 -83.09 -10.63 151.96
N SER A 594 -82.41 -10.24 150.85
CA SER A 594 -81.00 -9.99 150.44
C SER A 594 -81.08 -9.05 149.19
N LYS A 595 -80.13 -8.26 148.64
CA LYS A 595 -78.68 -8.25 148.32
C LYS A 595 -78.12 -9.31 147.34
N ALA A 596 -77.75 -8.83 146.14
CA ALA A 596 -76.77 -9.29 145.12
C ALA A 596 -76.77 -8.22 143.99
N LEU A 597 -75.85 -8.04 143.02
CA LEU A 597 -74.41 -8.31 142.76
C LEU A 597 -74.01 -7.18 141.72
N GLU A 598 -72.82 -6.53 141.59
CA GLU A 598 -71.39 -6.95 141.48
C GLU A 598 -71.16 -7.83 140.20
N ASP A 599 -70.37 -7.55 139.13
CA ASP A 599 -69.27 -6.58 138.83
C ASP A 599 -68.93 -6.44 137.29
N ASP A 600 -67.88 -5.64 136.96
CA ASP A 600 -66.72 -6.08 136.11
C ASP A 600 -66.37 -5.49 134.69
N GLU A 601 -66.53 -4.18 134.51
CA GLU A 601 -65.40 -3.21 134.36
C GLU A 601 -64.26 -3.36 133.29
N LYS A 602 -63.92 -4.54 132.75
CA LYS A 602 -62.52 -4.87 132.40
C LYS A 602 -61.96 -4.60 130.98
N ALA A 603 -62.77 -4.30 129.95
CA ALA A 603 -62.31 -4.41 128.54
C ALA A 603 -61.52 -3.21 127.93
N VAL A 604 -61.44 -2.06 128.61
CA VAL A 604 -61.07 -0.75 128.00
C VAL A 604 -59.58 -0.60 127.57
N GLN A 605 -58.69 -1.53 127.94
CA GLN A 605 -57.24 -1.29 127.87
C GLN A 605 -56.56 -1.53 126.50
N GLY A 606 -57.21 -2.22 125.55
CA GLY A 606 -56.59 -2.63 124.28
C GLY A 606 -57.15 -1.90 123.05
N LEU A 607 -56.38 -1.18 122.21
CA LEU A 607 -54.92 -1.02 122.15
C LEU A 607 -54.54 0.39 121.66
N LYS A 608 -54.13 1.27 122.57
CA LYS A 608 -53.44 2.56 122.31
C LYS A 608 -52.06 2.41 121.61
N LYS A 609 -51.76 1.24 121.03
CA LYS A 609 -50.40 0.72 120.83
C LYS A 609 -49.91 0.80 119.38
N MET A 610 -50.81 0.88 118.40
CA MET A 610 -50.48 0.80 116.97
C MET A 610 -50.00 2.13 116.35
N VAL A 611 -50.31 3.27 116.98
CA VAL A 611 -49.80 4.60 116.57
C VAL A 611 -48.27 4.69 116.74
N GLU A 612 -47.72 3.88 117.65
CA GLU A 612 -46.32 3.92 118.05
C GLU A 612 -45.43 2.93 117.26
N ASP A 613 -45.93 2.30 116.20
CA ASP A 613 -45.11 1.56 115.20
C ASP A 613 -44.59 2.46 114.05
N PHE A 614 -44.53 3.78 114.35
CA PHE A 614 -43.28 4.57 114.26
C PHE A 614 -42.86 5.02 112.83
N LYS A 615 -42.68 6.31 112.56
CA LYS A 615 -41.48 7.14 112.88
C LYS A 615 -40.08 6.53 112.52
N LEU A 616 -39.95 5.28 112.05
CA LEU A 616 -38.67 4.53 112.04
C LEU A 616 -37.92 4.44 110.69
N LYS A 617 -38.41 5.01 109.58
CA LYS A 617 -37.78 4.82 108.24
C LYS A 617 -37.65 6.05 107.35
N VAL A 618 -37.61 7.24 107.94
CA VAL A 618 -37.30 8.53 107.29
C VAL A 618 -35.76 8.66 107.09
N GLN A 619 -35.10 7.65 106.50
CA GLN A 619 -33.64 7.51 106.64
C GLN A 619 -32.92 6.82 105.46
N LYS A 620 -32.71 7.58 104.36
CA LYS A 620 -31.80 7.41 103.17
C LYS A 620 -32.53 7.92 101.91
N SER A 621 -31.91 8.54 100.90
CA SER A 621 -30.67 9.34 100.75
C SER A 621 -30.78 9.99 99.35
N PHE A 622 -30.94 11.31 99.20
CA PHE A 622 -29.93 12.37 99.14
C PHE A 622 -29.02 12.38 97.89
N GLU A 623 -29.12 13.49 97.14
CA GLU A 623 -28.14 14.18 96.25
C GLU A 623 -27.40 13.42 95.13
N ASP A 624 -27.67 13.86 93.88
CA ASP A 624 -26.75 14.05 92.75
C ASP A 624 -27.37 15.14 91.82
#